data_AF-A0A8J4H6S6-F1
#
_entry.id   AF-A0A8J4H6S6-F1
#
_cell.length_a   1.000
_cell.length_b   1.000
_cell.length_c   1.000
_cell.angle_alpha   90.00
_cell.angle_beta   90.00
_cell.angle_gamma   90.00
#
_symmetry.space_group_name_H-M   'P 1'
#
loop_
_entity.id
_entity.type
_entity.pdbx_description
1 polymer ?
#
loop_
_entity_poly.entity_id
_entity_poly.type
_entity_poly.pdbx_seq_one_letter_code
_entity_poly.pdbx_strand_id
1 'polypeptide(L)'
;MNQSIHNSEFMNQLANVVLAFVKDKLELLMKEELTNFLTVEKPELQNTRNGYYSRTLETQFGKINDLHVPRDRQGEFRTELFEPYQRRDGWLEEAVIRMYKGGMSTREVGDFIECILGTHYSPATVSNITNTVLQDVHAWQNQPLNKRYSVLYIDGIHFSLRRDSVATEVIYVAMAIDEEGHRQIIGFHVGGNESAHGWKMFLQELYERGAKEFLLGVFDGLIGLEEAFHSVYPKADVQRCVVHKMRNTFPKVRVKDKVEFLGNLKEVYNAPCYEEAVRQFHAVELKWSKQYPRELASWRADLPVLLTFYKYPVDIWKSIYTTNAIERTVKEIRKRLYPMNSVPNIDAAEKIAYLVVTDYNERWSKRIIRGFGMEETKKAFEKMFRERYGD
;
A
#
# COMPACT_ATOMS: atom_id res chain seq x y z
N MET A 1 -58.13 -1.30 20.52
CA MET A 1 -57.63 -1.87 19.26
C MET A 1 -56.27 -1.25 18.98
N ASN A 2 -55.19 -1.90 19.41
CA ASN A 2 -53.82 -1.49 19.05
C ASN A 2 -53.41 -2.37 17.87
N GLN A 3 -53.55 -1.86 16.64
CA GLN A 3 -52.95 -2.49 15.47
C GLN A 3 -51.46 -2.13 15.47
N SER A 4 -50.68 -2.89 16.23
CA SER A 4 -49.23 -2.86 16.11
C SER A 4 -48.88 -3.51 14.77
N ILE A 5 -48.37 -2.73 13.82
CA ILE A 5 -47.87 -3.25 12.55
C ILE A 5 -46.78 -4.28 12.87
N HIS A 6 -46.92 -5.50 12.36
CA HIS A 6 -45.91 -6.55 12.56
C HIS A 6 -44.58 -6.05 11.99
N ASN A 7 -43.46 -6.22 12.70
CA ASN A 7 -42.15 -5.66 12.31
C ASN A 7 -41.73 -6.03 10.87
N SER A 8 -42.13 -7.22 10.39
CA SER A 8 -41.92 -7.66 8.99
C SER A 8 -42.75 -6.86 7.96
N GLU A 9 -43.96 -6.47 8.33
CA GLU A 9 -44.89 -5.71 7.47
C GLU A 9 -44.45 -4.25 7.35
N PHE A 10 -43.97 -3.66 8.44
CA PHE A 10 -43.35 -2.33 8.44
C PHE A 10 -42.08 -2.28 7.57
N MET A 11 -41.17 -3.25 7.74
CA MET A 11 -39.94 -3.32 6.95
C MET A 11 -40.22 -3.52 5.45
N ASN A 12 -41.22 -4.31 5.09
CA ASN A 12 -41.64 -4.48 3.70
C ASN A 12 -42.26 -3.20 3.12
N GLN A 13 -43.09 -2.48 3.89
CA GLN A 13 -43.64 -1.20 3.46
C GLN A 13 -42.54 -0.14 3.26
N LEU A 14 -41.58 -0.07 4.20
CA LEU A 14 -40.45 0.84 4.10
C LEU A 14 -39.59 0.53 2.86
N ALA A 15 -39.26 -0.74 2.61
CA ALA A 15 -38.50 -1.17 1.45
C ALA A 15 -39.20 -0.78 0.13
N ASN A 16 -40.52 -0.96 0.05
CA ASN A 16 -41.30 -0.57 -1.12
C ASN A 16 -41.31 0.95 -1.34
N VAL A 17 -41.41 1.74 -0.27
CA VAL A 17 -41.36 3.22 -0.36
C VAL A 17 -39.99 3.69 -0.82
N VAL A 18 -38.92 3.12 -0.29
CA VAL A 18 -37.55 3.44 -0.72
C VAL A 18 -37.34 3.07 -2.19
N LEU A 19 -37.79 1.88 -2.62
CA LEU A 19 -37.69 1.45 -4.01
C LEU A 19 -38.47 2.36 -4.97
N ALA A 20 -39.68 2.77 -4.60
CA ALA A 20 -40.48 3.70 -5.41
C ALA A 20 -39.79 5.07 -5.51
N PHE A 21 -39.29 5.60 -4.40
CA PHE A 21 -38.58 6.87 -4.38
C PHE A 21 -37.31 6.83 -5.25
N VAL A 22 -36.52 5.77 -5.14
CA VAL A 22 -35.29 5.60 -5.93
C VAL A 22 -35.63 5.48 -7.42
N LYS A 23 -36.65 4.70 -7.78
CA LYS A 23 -37.16 4.61 -9.16
C LYS A 23 -37.51 6.00 -9.70
N ASP A 24 -38.32 6.76 -8.97
CA ASP A 24 -38.78 8.08 -9.41
C ASP A 24 -37.62 9.07 -9.62
N LYS A 25 -36.60 9.03 -8.74
CA LYS A 25 -35.42 9.88 -8.86
C LYS A 25 -34.51 9.50 -10.00
N LEU A 26 -34.29 8.21 -10.24
CA LEU A 26 -33.54 7.73 -11.41
C LEU A 26 -34.24 8.16 -12.70
N GLU A 27 -35.55 7.97 -12.82
CA GLU A 27 -36.31 8.39 -14.01
C GLU A 27 -36.27 9.91 -14.23
N LEU A 28 -36.27 10.70 -13.15
CA LEU A 28 -36.13 12.15 -13.24
C LEU A 28 -34.73 12.57 -13.71
N LEU A 29 -33.68 12.02 -13.10
CA LEU A 29 -32.29 12.34 -13.45
C LEU A 29 -32.00 12.01 -14.92
N MET A 30 -32.41 10.83 -15.41
CA MET A 30 -32.21 10.46 -16.81
C MET A 30 -32.98 11.36 -17.79
N LYS A 31 -34.13 11.91 -17.39
CA LYS A 31 -34.86 12.89 -18.22
C LYS A 31 -34.10 14.21 -18.31
N GLU A 32 -33.50 14.65 -17.21
CA GLU A 32 -32.64 15.84 -17.19
C GLU A 32 -31.35 15.60 -18.01
N GLU A 33 -30.71 14.44 -17.89
CA GLU A 33 -29.57 14.04 -18.72
C GLU A 33 -29.91 14.08 -20.21
N LEU A 34 -31.03 13.49 -20.63
CA LEU A 34 -31.46 13.56 -22.03
C LEU A 34 -31.76 15.00 -22.47
N THR A 35 -32.27 15.83 -21.56
CA THR A 35 -32.49 17.26 -21.85
C THR A 35 -31.16 17.94 -22.12
N ASN A 36 -30.20 17.78 -21.21
CA ASN A 36 -28.86 18.37 -21.30
C ASN A 36 -28.11 17.87 -22.55
N PHE A 37 -28.19 16.58 -22.86
CA PHE A 37 -27.61 15.99 -24.07
C PHE A 37 -28.14 16.67 -25.33
N LEU A 38 -29.46 16.86 -25.43
CA LEU A 38 -30.10 17.47 -26.61
C LEU A 38 -29.89 18.98 -26.72
N THR A 39 -29.79 19.71 -25.60
CA THR A 39 -29.77 21.18 -25.61
C THR A 39 -28.39 21.79 -25.42
N VAL A 40 -27.47 21.11 -24.74
CA VAL A 40 -26.16 21.65 -24.35
C VAL A 40 -25.02 20.89 -25.00
N GLU A 41 -25.02 19.56 -24.93
CA GLU A 41 -23.87 18.77 -25.42
C GLU A 41 -23.88 18.59 -26.93
N LYS A 42 -25.07 18.40 -27.52
CA LYS A 42 -25.25 18.12 -28.94
C LYS A 42 -26.36 18.96 -29.59
N PRO A 43 -26.33 20.30 -29.50
CA PRO A 43 -27.39 21.16 -30.05
C PRO A 43 -27.44 21.13 -31.59
N GLU A 44 -26.33 20.80 -32.27
CA GLU A 44 -26.28 20.64 -33.72
C GLU A 44 -26.93 19.37 -34.26
N LEU A 45 -27.17 18.36 -33.42
CA LEU A 45 -27.87 17.15 -33.83
C LEU A 45 -29.37 17.44 -33.92
N GLN A 46 -29.97 17.27 -35.11
CA GLN A 46 -31.43 17.29 -35.31
C GLN A 46 -32.08 16.04 -34.70
N ASN A 47 -31.93 15.89 -33.39
CA ASN A 47 -32.34 14.74 -32.63
C ASN A 47 -33.44 15.16 -31.65
N THR A 48 -34.40 14.27 -31.43
CA THR A 48 -35.57 14.56 -30.61
C THR A 48 -35.84 13.39 -29.68
N ARG A 49 -36.55 13.64 -28.58
CA ARG A 49 -37.00 12.57 -27.68
C ARG A 49 -37.90 11.57 -28.41
N ASN A 50 -37.78 10.29 -28.10
CA ASN A 50 -38.54 9.19 -28.71
C ASN A 50 -39.05 8.20 -27.66
N GLY A 51 -39.70 8.73 -26.62
CA GLY A 51 -40.32 7.93 -25.57
C GLY A 51 -39.32 7.27 -24.63
N TYR A 52 -39.71 6.11 -24.09
CA TYR A 52 -38.97 5.37 -23.06
C TYR A 52 -38.94 3.89 -23.40
N TYR A 53 -37.97 3.17 -22.86
CA TYR A 53 -38.04 1.72 -22.74
C TYR A 53 -38.04 1.31 -21.28
N SER A 54 -38.76 0.23 -20.99
CA SER A 54 -38.76 -0.36 -19.66
C SER A 54 -37.60 -1.34 -19.52
N ARG A 55 -36.96 -1.31 -18.35
CA ARG A 55 -35.97 -2.31 -17.94
C ARG A 55 -36.09 -2.62 -16.46
N THR A 56 -35.50 -3.74 -16.07
CA THR A 56 -35.32 -4.09 -14.65
C THR A 56 -33.91 -3.72 -14.22
N LEU A 57 -33.76 -3.15 -13.03
CA LEU A 57 -32.48 -2.81 -12.42
C LEU A 57 -32.43 -3.35 -10.98
N GLU A 58 -31.42 -4.16 -10.67
CA GLU A 58 -31.13 -4.60 -9.31
C GLU A 58 -30.26 -3.55 -8.62
N THR A 59 -30.79 -2.91 -7.58
CA THR A 59 -30.10 -1.88 -6.78
C THR A 59 -29.87 -2.36 -5.35
N GLN A 60 -29.13 -1.58 -4.54
CA GLN A 60 -28.91 -1.87 -3.12
C GLN A 60 -30.19 -1.90 -2.28
N PHE A 61 -31.26 -1.27 -2.78
CA PHE A 61 -32.55 -1.19 -2.10
C PHE A 61 -33.51 -2.30 -2.56
N GLY A 62 -33.08 -3.14 -3.51
CA GLY A 62 -33.87 -4.21 -4.10
C GLY A 62 -34.07 -4.05 -5.61
N LYS A 63 -34.93 -4.93 -6.15
CA LYS A 63 -35.20 -5.02 -7.59
C LYS A 63 -36.20 -3.96 -8.02
N ILE A 64 -35.75 -2.99 -8.79
CA ILE A 64 -36.61 -2.00 -9.45
C ILE A 64 -37.12 -2.62 -10.75
N ASN A 65 -38.42 -2.90 -10.78
CA ASN A 65 -39.10 -3.35 -11.99
C ASN A 65 -39.63 -2.16 -12.78
N ASP A 66 -39.68 -2.31 -14.10
CA ASP A 66 -40.30 -1.35 -15.01
C ASP A 66 -39.72 0.07 -14.90
N LEU A 67 -38.40 0.18 -14.80
CA LEU A 67 -37.69 1.46 -14.83
C LEU A 67 -37.75 2.05 -16.24
N HIS A 68 -38.33 3.24 -16.39
CA HIS A 68 -38.45 3.92 -17.68
C HIS A 68 -37.20 4.73 -18.01
N VAL A 69 -36.41 4.22 -18.96
CA VAL A 69 -35.22 4.92 -19.44
C VAL A 69 -35.56 5.71 -20.70
N PRO A 70 -35.33 7.03 -20.72
CA PRO A 70 -35.64 7.88 -21.86
C PRO A 70 -34.72 7.56 -23.05
N ARG A 71 -35.25 7.73 -24.26
CA ARG A 71 -34.49 7.56 -25.50
C ARG A 71 -34.66 8.75 -26.42
N ASP A 72 -33.64 8.98 -27.23
CA ASP A 72 -33.66 9.87 -28.38
C ASP A 72 -34.05 9.09 -29.65
N ARG A 73 -34.35 9.81 -30.73
CA ARG A 73 -34.83 9.24 -31.98
C ARG A 73 -33.71 8.58 -32.79
N GLN A 74 -32.49 9.08 -32.66
CA GLN A 74 -31.33 8.57 -33.39
C GLN A 74 -30.60 7.44 -32.62
N GLY A 75 -30.93 7.23 -31.35
CA GLY A 75 -30.34 6.18 -30.49
C GLY A 75 -28.93 6.50 -30.01
N GLU A 76 -28.57 7.78 -29.98
CA GLU A 76 -27.23 8.25 -29.59
C GLU A 76 -27.11 8.55 -28.09
N PHE A 77 -28.23 8.80 -27.40
CA PHE A 77 -28.23 9.09 -25.98
C PHE A 77 -27.93 7.82 -25.16
N ARG A 78 -27.01 7.94 -24.21
CA ARG A 78 -26.75 6.94 -23.17
C ARG A 78 -26.73 7.66 -21.83
N THR A 79 -27.44 7.11 -20.84
CA THR A 79 -27.38 7.63 -19.47
C THR A 79 -26.03 7.29 -18.85
N GLU A 80 -25.48 8.20 -18.06
CA GLU A 80 -24.25 7.96 -17.31
C GLU A 80 -24.51 7.15 -16.03
N LEU A 81 -25.77 7.01 -15.61
CA LEU A 81 -26.14 6.31 -14.38
C LEU A 81 -25.89 4.80 -14.47
N PHE A 82 -25.92 4.21 -15.66
CA PHE A 82 -25.62 2.79 -15.88
C PHE A 82 -25.35 2.48 -17.36
N GLU A 83 -24.49 1.48 -17.60
CA GLU A 83 -24.15 1.01 -18.93
C GLU A 83 -25.33 0.28 -19.63
N PRO A 84 -25.35 0.26 -20.98
CA PRO A 84 -26.27 -0.59 -21.72
C PRO A 84 -26.18 -2.05 -21.25
N TYR A 85 -27.33 -2.67 -20.98
CA TYR A 85 -27.44 -4.04 -20.47
C TYR A 85 -26.94 -4.29 -19.03
N GLN A 86 -26.44 -3.27 -18.31
CA GLN A 86 -25.95 -3.43 -16.93
C GLN A 86 -27.09 -3.70 -15.95
N ARG A 87 -27.37 -4.95 -15.60
CA ARG A 87 -28.53 -5.30 -14.76
C ARG A 87 -28.40 -4.91 -13.28
N ARG A 88 -27.21 -4.53 -12.81
CA ARG A 88 -26.87 -4.26 -11.40
C ARG A 88 -26.13 -2.94 -11.23
N ASP A 89 -26.47 -2.18 -10.20
CA ASP A 89 -25.96 -0.83 -9.89
C ASP A 89 -24.47 -0.76 -9.45
N GLY A 90 -23.67 -1.83 -9.59
CA GLY A 90 -22.20 -1.78 -9.35
C GLY A 90 -21.76 -1.56 -7.90
N TRP A 91 -22.65 -1.09 -7.02
CA TRP A 91 -22.40 -0.81 -5.61
C TRP A 91 -21.96 -2.06 -4.85
N LEU A 92 -22.45 -3.23 -5.26
CA LEU A 92 -22.13 -4.50 -4.64
C LEU A 92 -20.70 -4.89 -4.97
N GLU A 93 -20.27 -4.69 -6.21
CA GLU A 93 -18.91 -4.88 -6.65
C GLU A 93 -17.96 -3.95 -5.88
N GLU A 94 -18.32 -2.68 -5.71
CA GLU A 94 -17.55 -1.75 -4.89
C GLU A 94 -17.52 -2.17 -3.41
N ALA A 95 -18.64 -2.62 -2.84
CA ALA A 95 -18.71 -3.13 -1.48
C ALA A 95 -17.84 -4.39 -1.31
N VAL A 96 -17.88 -5.33 -2.26
CA VAL A 96 -17.04 -6.52 -2.32
C VAL A 96 -15.56 -6.13 -2.36
N ILE A 97 -15.19 -5.16 -3.21
CA ILE A 97 -13.82 -4.64 -3.27
C ILE A 97 -13.43 -3.99 -1.93
N ARG A 98 -14.31 -3.21 -1.30
CA ARG A 98 -14.06 -2.57 0.01
C ARG A 98 -13.93 -3.59 1.15
N MET A 99 -14.75 -4.64 1.17
CA MET A 99 -14.65 -5.72 2.16
C MET A 99 -13.36 -6.53 1.97
N TYR A 100 -12.99 -6.81 0.72
CA TYR A 100 -11.72 -7.43 0.39
C TYR A 100 -10.54 -6.52 0.76
N LYS A 101 -10.63 -5.20 0.52
CA LYS A 101 -9.71 -4.18 1.05
C LYS A 101 -9.64 -4.17 2.57
N GLY A 102 -10.72 -4.53 3.26
CA GLY A 102 -10.76 -4.70 4.72
C GLY A 102 -10.05 -5.96 5.23
N GLY A 103 -9.59 -6.84 4.34
CA GLY A 103 -8.91 -8.09 4.68
C GLY A 103 -9.85 -9.29 4.89
N MET A 104 -11.12 -9.17 4.50
CA MET A 104 -12.04 -10.31 4.50
C MET A 104 -11.67 -11.29 3.38
N SER A 105 -11.69 -12.58 3.69
CA SER A 105 -11.55 -13.66 2.72
C SER A 105 -12.75 -13.71 1.77
N THR A 106 -12.58 -14.32 0.59
CA THR A 106 -13.67 -14.47 -0.39
C THR A 106 -14.88 -15.23 0.15
N ARG A 107 -14.67 -16.10 1.16
CA ARG A 107 -15.74 -16.81 1.85
C ARG A 107 -16.49 -15.89 2.81
N GLU A 108 -15.77 -15.16 3.66
CA GLU A 108 -16.38 -14.21 4.60
C GLU A 108 -17.15 -13.10 3.87
N VAL A 109 -16.67 -12.65 2.72
CA VAL A 109 -17.41 -11.71 1.86
C VAL A 109 -18.69 -12.36 1.32
N GLY A 110 -18.62 -13.61 0.85
CA GLY A 110 -19.78 -14.36 0.39
C GLY A 110 -20.84 -14.52 1.50
N ASP A 111 -20.43 -14.97 2.68
CA ASP A 111 -21.28 -15.16 3.86
C ASP A 111 -21.92 -13.85 4.32
N PHE A 112 -21.16 -12.74 4.30
CA PHE A 112 -21.65 -11.42 4.66
C PHE A 112 -22.69 -10.89 3.66
N ILE A 113 -22.43 -11.05 2.36
CA ILE A 113 -23.38 -10.66 1.32
C ILE A 113 -24.65 -11.52 1.38
N GLU A 114 -24.53 -12.81 1.65
CA GLU A 114 -25.68 -13.69 1.83
C GLU A 114 -26.52 -13.28 3.05
N CYS A 115 -25.87 -12.89 4.15
CA CYS A 115 -26.55 -12.40 5.36
C CYS A 115 -27.37 -11.12 5.09
N ILE A 116 -26.85 -10.19 4.29
CA ILE A 116 -27.51 -8.90 4.01
C ILE A 116 -28.54 -8.98 2.89
N LEU A 117 -28.20 -9.66 1.79
CA LEU A 117 -29.01 -9.66 0.56
C LEU A 117 -29.84 -10.95 0.38
N GLY A 118 -29.63 -11.98 1.21
CA GLY A 118 -30.32 -13.27 1.08
C GLY A 118 -29.93 -14.07 -0.16
N THR A 119 -28.92 -13.62 -0.91
CA THR A 119 -28.43 -14.27 -2.13
C THR A 119 -27.05 -14.86 -1.87
N HIS A 120 -26.90 -16.17 -2.09
CA HIS A 120 -25.61 -16.86 -1.92
C HIS A 120 -24.61 -16.44 -3.02
N TYR A 121 -23.46 -15.89 -2.61
CA TYR A 121 -22.35 -15.58 -3.51
C TYR A 121 -21.23 -16.58 -3.34
N SER A 122 -20.93 -17.33 -4.41
CA SER A 122 -19.83 -18.27 -4.37
C SER A 122 -18.48 -17.54 -4.20
N PRO A 123 -17.49 -18.15 -3.52
CA PRO A 123 -16.13 -17.60 -3.46
C PRO A 123 -15.51 -17.32 -4.84
N ALA A 124 -15.91 -18.08 -5.87
CA ALA A 124 -15.49 -17.85 -7.25
C ALA A 124 -16.09 -16.56 -7.84
N THR A 125 -17.36 -16.26 -7.55
CA THR A 125 -18.01 -15.01 -7.96
C THR A 125 -17.32 -13.81 -7.33
N VAL A 126 -17.02 -13.87 -6.02
CA VAL A 126 -16.27 -12.82 -5.31
C VAL A 126 -14.87 -12.67 -5.92
N SER A 127 -14.19 -13.78 -6.22
CA SER A 127 -12.87 -13.75 -6.85
C SER A 127 -12.91 -13.06 -8.22
N ASN A 128 -13.91 -13.36 -9.05
CA ASN A 128 -14.09 -12.71 -10.35
C ASN A 128 -14.32 -11.20 -10.23
N ILE A 129 -15.14 -10.77 -9.27
CA ILE A 129 -15.36 -9.34 -9.00
C ILE A 129 -14.03 -8.66 -8.62
N THR A 130 -13.20 -9.31 -7.81
CA THR A 130 -11.89 -8.77 -7.43
C THR A 130 -10.83 -8.84 -8.53
N ASN A 131 -11.10 -9.42 -9.69
CA ASN A 131 -10.10 -9.46 -10.77
C ASN A 131 -9.91 -8.10 -11.44
N THR A 132 -10.88 -7.19 -11.35
CA THR A 132 -10.69 -5.78 -11.75
C THR A 132 -9.53 -5.14 -10.98
N VAL A 133 -9.34 -5.53 -9.71
CA VAL A 133 -8.22 -5.06 -8.88
C VAL A 133 -6.85 -5.45 -9.46
N LEU A 134 -6.73 -6.54 -10.24
CA LEU A 134 -5.45 -6.88 -10.89
C LEU A 134 -5.08 -5.88 -11.99
N GLN A 135 -6.07 -5.36 -12.71
CA GLN A 135 -5.81 -4.32 -13.70
C GLN A 135 -5.26 -3.06 -13.02
N ASP A 136 -5.85 -2.69 -11.87
CA ASP A 136 -5.36 -1.58 -11.05
C ASP A 136 -3.95 -1.85 -10.49
N VAL A 137 -3.69 -3.08 -10.04
CA VAL A 137 -2.35 -3.51 -9.57
C VAL A 137 -1.31 -3.28 -10.67
N HIS A 138 -1.55 -3.80 -11.87
CA HIS A 138 -0.62 -3.66 -12.98
C HIS A 138 -0.48 -2.21 -13.43
N ALA A 139 -1.57 -1.43 -13.46
CA ALA A 139 -1.51 -0.01 -13.78
C ALA A 139 -0.66 0.75 -12.76
N TRP A 140 -0.84 0.47 -11.47
CA TRP A 140 -0.08 1.09 -10.39
C TRP A 140 1.40 0.69 -10.40
N GLN A 141 1.70 -0.59 -10.64
CA GLN A 141 3.08 -1.10 -10.77
C GLN A 141 3.83 -0.46 -11.94
N ASN A 142 3.13 -0.07 -13.01
CA ASN A 142 3.73 0.58 -14.18
C ASN A 142 3.67 2.12 -14.13
N GLN A 143 3.08 2.70 -13.08
CA GLN A 143 2.99 4.15 -12.95
C GLN A 143 4.40 4.78 -12.88
N PRO A 144 4.67 5.85 -13.64
CA PRO A 144 5.95 6.54 -13.61
C PRO A 144 6.20 7.17 -12.23
N LEU A 145 7.45 7.11 -11.79
CA LEU A 145 7.92 7.65 -10.52
C LEU A 145 8.65 8.98 -10.71
N ASN A 146 8.73 9.76 -9.64
CA ASN A 146 9.52 10.99 -9.65
C ASN A 146 11.01 10.65 -9.76
N LYS A 147 11.78 11.59 -10.32
CA LYS A 147 13.22 11.41 -10.53
C LYS A 147 14.00 11.29 -9.21
N ARG A 148 13.69 12.15 -8.24
CA ARG A 148 14.44 12.38 -7.01
C ARG A 148 13.64 11.98 -5.77
N TYR A 149 14.33 11.34 -4.84
CA TYR A 149 13.81 10.98 -3.51
C TYR A 149 14.91 11.09 -2.46
N SER A 150 14.59 11.67 -1.30
CA SER A 150 15.55 11.87 -0.21
C SER A 150 16.00 10.53 0.40
N VAL A 151 15.06 9.63 0.69
CA VAL A 151 15.35 8.36 1.37
C VAL A 151 14.52 7.23 0.77
N LEU A 152 15.13 6.07 0.54
CA LEU A 152 14.48 4.81 0.20
C LEU A 152 14.56 3.86 1.39
N TYR A 153 13.43 3.36 1.86
CA TYR A 153 13.34 2.24 2.78
C TYR A 153 12.91 1.01 2.00
N ILE A 154 13.61 -0.11 2.19
CA ILE A 154 13.19 -1.40 1.62
C ILE A 154 13.09 -2.46 2.73
N ASP A 155 12.09 -3.31 2.62
CA ASP A 155 11.82 -4.39 3.56
C ASP A 155 11.06 -5.55 2.88
N GLY A 156 11.28 -6.76 3.38
CA GLY A 156 10.83 -8.02 2.79
C GLY A 156 9.90 -8.80 3.73
N ILE A 157 8.94 -9.53 3.15
CA ILE A 157 8.02 -10.38 3.91
C ILE A 157 7.96 -11.76 3.30
N HIS A 158 8.36 -12.77 4.07
CA HIS A 158 8.07 -14.15 3.73
C HIS A 158 6.58 -14.48 3.96
N PHE A 159 5.99 -15.18 2.99
CA PHE A 159 4.66 -15.75 3.09
C PHE A 159 4.61 -17.14 2.45
N SER A 160 3.61 -17.93 2.84
CA SER A 160 3.40 -19.28 2.31
C SER A 160 2.47 -19.21 1.09
N LEU A 161 2.94 -19.71 -0.05
CA LEU A 161 2.20 -19.82 -1.30
C LEU A 161 1.86 -21.29 -1.59
N ARG A 162 0.61 -21.57 -1.95
CA ARG A 162 0.14 -22.89 -2.36
C ARG A 162 0.38 -23.06 -3.87
N ARG A 163 1.31 -23.92 -4.23
CA ARG A 163 1.46 -24.47 -5.59
C ARG A 163 1.07 -25.96 -5.55
N ASP A 164 1.73 -26.82 -6.32
CA ASP A 164 1.67 -28.29 -6.14
C ASP A 164 2.13 -28.71 -4.74
N SER A 165 3.08 -27.96 -4.16
CA SER A 165 3.50 -27.99 -2.76
C SER A 165 3.43 -26.59 -2.16
N VAL A 166 3.43 -26.48 -0.82
CA VAL A 166 3.55 -25.19 -0.14
C VAL A 166 4.99 -24.71 -0.24
N ALA A 167 5.20 -23.55 -0.85
CA ALA A 167 6.49 -22.90 -0.99
C ALA A 167 6.50 -21.57 -0.21
N THR A 168 7.68 -21.17 0.28
CA THR A 168 7.87 -19.85 0.87
C THR A 168 8.29 -18.87 -0.22
N GLU A 169 7.57 -17.76 -0.33
CA GLU A 169 7.81 -16.68 -1.28
C GLU A 169 8.02 -15.37 -0.52
N VAL A 170 8.46 -14.34 -1.23
CA VAL A 170 8.75 -13.02 -0.64
C VAL A 170 7.93 -11.93 -1.29
N ILE A 171 7.46 -10.99 -0.48
CA ILE A 171 6.96 -9.70 -0.94
C ILE A 171 8.02 -8.65 -0.62
N TYR A 172 8.60 -8.05 -1.66
CA TYR A 172 9.48 -6.90 -1.56
C TYR A 172 8.62 -5.63 -1.50
N VAL A 173 8.95 -4.71 -0.60
CA VAL A 173 8.25 -3.43 -0.48
C VAL A 173 9.26 -2.29 -0.43
N ALA A 174 9.01 -1.24 -1.20
CA ALA A 174 9.83 -0.03 -1.24
C ALA A 174 9.01 1.21 -0.86
N MET A 175 9.46 1.91 0.19
CA MET A 175 8.90 3.18 0.62
C MET A 175 9.91 4.30 0.38
N ALA A 176 9.53 5.37 -0.29
CA ALA A 176 10.38 6.54 -0.48
C ALA A 176 9.84 7.75 0.28
N ILE A 177 10.76 8.66 0.61
CA ILE A 177 10.45 10.01 1.06
C ILE A 177 10.91 10.98 -0.03
N ASP A 178 10.03 11.86 -0.49
CA ASP A 178 10.35 12.90 -1.48
C ASP A 178 11.21 14.04 -0.87
N GLU A 179 11.45 15.10 -1.65
CA GLU A 179 12.24 16.26 -1.23
C GLU A 179 11.45 17.15 -0.25
N GLU A 180 10.12 17.10 -0.33
CA GLU A 180 9.17 17.84 0.50
C GLU A 180 8.94 17.18 1.87
N GLY A 181 9.30 15.90 2.00
CA GLY A 181 9.19 15.09 3.20
C GLY A 181 7.92 14.22 3.28
N HIS A 182 7.15 14.09 2.19
CA HIS A 182 6.06 13.14 2.10
C HIS A 182 6.61 11.74 1.87
N ARG A 183 5.98 10.78 2.54
CA ARG A 183 6.34 9.38 2.43
C ARG A 183 5.28 8.63 1.64
N GLN A 184 5.71 7.74 0.77
CA GLN A 184 4.83 6.89 -0.01
C GLN A 184 5.51 5.56 -0.30
N ILE A 185 4.71 4.50 -0.40
CA ILE A 185 5.17 3.25 -1.01
C ILE A 185 5.21 3.50 -2.52
N ILE A 186 6.39 3.30 -3.12
CA ILE A 186 6.63 3.53 -4.55
C ILE A 186 6.62 2.22 -5.35
N GLY A 187 6.72 1.07 -4.67
CA GLY A 187 6.62 -0.22 -5.34
C GLY A 187 6.51 -1.38 -4.36
N PHE A 188 6.01 -2.49 -4.88
CA PHE A 188 6.12 -3.80 -4.27
C PHE A 188 6.26 -4.84 -5.39
N HIS A 189 6.87 -5.98 -5.07
CA HIS A 189 7.01 -7.11 -5.98
C HIS A 189 6.74 -8.41 -5.21
N VAL A 190 5.98 -9.34 -5.80
CA VAL A 190 5.62 -10.60 -5.17
C VAL A 190 6.26 -11.76 -5.92
N GLY A 191 7.07 -12.54 -5.20
CA GLY A 191 7.65 -13.78 -5.69
C GLY A 191 9.17 -13.82 -5.62
N GLY A 192 9.72 -15.03 -5.69
CA GLY A 192 11.14 -15.32 -5.58
C GLY A 192 11.62 -15.52 -4.14
N ASN A 193 12.93 -15.68 -4.01
CA ASN A 193 13.62 -15.86 -2.73
C ASN A 193 14.32 -14.56 -2.32
N GLU A 194 14.26 -14.23 -1.03
CA GLU A 194 14.94 -13.05 -0.47
C GLU A 194 16.45 -13.21 -0.68
N SER A 195 16.95 -12.53 -1.71
CA SER A 195 18.31 -12.65 -2.19
C SER A 195 18.77 -11.33 -2.75
N ALA A 196 20.08 -11.11 -2.76
CA ALA A 196 20.69 -9.93 -3.38
C ALA A 196 20.26 -9.75 -4.84
N HIS A 197 20.08 -10.86 -5.57
CA HIS A 197 19.60 -10.83 -6.95
C HIS A 197 18.14 -10.38 -7.06
N GLY A 198 17.23 -10.93 -6.24
CA GLY A 198 15.83 -10.52 -6.21
C GLY A 198 15.68 -9.02 -5.88
N TRP A 199 16.42 -8.54 -4.88
CA TRP A 199 16.45 -7.12 -4.55
C TRP A 199 17.01 -6.26 -5.67
N LYS A 200 18.08 -6.70 -6.36
CA LYS A 200 18.62 -5.98 -7.52
C LYS A 200 17.57 -5.82 -8.62
N MET A 201 16.87 -6.89 -8.96
CA MET A 201 15.81 -6.86 -9.99
C MET A 201 14.70 -5.89 -9.60
N PHE A 202 14.21 -5.95 -8.36
CA PHE A 202 13.18 -5.04 -7.89
C PHE A 202 13.64 -3.56 -7.87
N LEU A 203 14.87 -3.29 -7.44
CA LEU A 203 15.44 -1.94 -7.46
C LEU A 203 15.61 -1.41 -8.90
N GLN A 204 15.94 -2.29 -9.84
CA GLN A 204 16.04 -1.98 -11.27
C GLN A 204 14.68 -1.60 -11.86
N GLU A 205 13.60 -2.30 -11.48
CA GLU A 205 12.22 -1.93 -11.87
C GLU A 205 11.87 -0.51 -11.41
N LEU A 206 12.18 -0.17 -10.15
CA LEU A 206 11.97 1.20 -9.63
C LEU A 206 12.78 2.24 -10.41
N TYR A 207 14.03 1.90 -10.74
CA TYR A 207 14.89 2.75 -11.53
C TYR A 207 14.29 3.00 -12.92
N GLU A 208 13.86 1.95 -13.62
CA GLU A 208 13.27 2.01 -14.96
C GLU A 208 11.97 2.83 -14.98
N ARG A 209 11.16 2.75 -13.92
CA ARG A 209 9.95 3.56 -13.74
C ARG A 209 10.21 5.06 -13.51
N GLY A 210 11.44 5.45 -13.19
CA GLY A 210 11.83 6.86 -13.08
C GLY A 210 12.51 7.26 -11.78
N ALA A 211 12.52 6.42 -10.75
CA ALA A 211 13.20 6.73 -9.48
C ALA A 211 14.71 6.60 -9.66
N LYS A 212 15.37 7.62 -10.23
CA LYS A 212 16.77 7.56 -10.65
C LYS A 212 17.76 7.98 -9.55
N GLU A 213 17.35 8.88 -8.66
CA GLU A 213 18.24 9.59 -7.76
C GLU A 213 17.75 9.47 -6.30
N PHE A 214 18.59 8.88 -5.45
CA PHE A 214 18.34 8.73 -4.01
C PHE A 214 19.52 9.26 -3.20
N LEU A 215 19.29 10.00 -2.12
CA LEU A 215 20.40 10.32 -1.20
C LEU A 215 20.75 9.13 -0.31
N LEU A 216 19.76 8.40 0.20
CA LEU A 216 19.98 7.37 1.21
C LEU A 216 19.10 6.13 0.99
N GLY A 217 19.70 4.94 1.01
CA GLY A 217 19.00 3.66 1.17
C GLY A 217 19.04 3.18 2.63
N VAL A 218 17.90 2.81 3.20
CA VAL A 218 17.75 2.34 4.59
C VAL A 218 17.13 0.95 4.60
N PHE A 219 17.88 -0.05 5.06
CA PHE A 219 17.44 -1.44 5.07
C PHE A 219 18.16 -2.32 6.09
N ASP A 220 17.72 -3.57 6.25
CA ASP A 220 18.41 -4.55 7.10
C ASP A 220 19.68 -5.09 6.44
N GLY A 221 20.61 -5.62 7.23
CA GLY A 221 21.88 -6.16 6.78
C GLY A 221 21.77 -7.56 6.16
N LEU A 222 21.01 -7.69 5.06
CA LEU A 222 21.03 -8.91 4.24
C LEU A 222 22.35 -8.99 3.46
N ILE A 223 22.97 -10.17 3.45
CA ILE A 223 24.24 -10.40 2.74
C ILE A 223 24.05 -10.13 1.25
N GLY A 224 24.90 -9.28 0.67
CA GLY A 224 24.86 -8.93 -0.76
C GLY A 224 23.87 -7.81 -1.12
N LEU A 225 23.04 -7.35 -0.19
CA LEU A 225 22.01 -6.34 -0.47
C LEU A 225 22.61 -4.95 -0.69
N GLU A 226 23.67 -4.61 0.06
CA GLU A 226 24.38 -3.34 -0.10
C GLU A 226 25.04 -3.25 -1.48
N GLU A 227 25.69 -4.33 -1.92
CA GLU A 227 26.29 -4.43 -3.24
C GLU A 227 25.23 -4.38 -4.35
N ALA A 228 24.10 -5.09 -4.17
CA ALA A 228 22.97 -5.04 -5.07
C ALA A 228 22.40 -3.61 -5.19
N PHE A 229 22.23 -2.92 -4.06
CA PHE A 229 21.74 -1.55 -4.01
C PHE A 229 22.68 -0.60 -4.72
N HIS A 230 23.98 -0.63 -4.41
CA HIS A 230 24.97 0.23 -5.08
C HIS A 230 25.12 -0.07 -6.57
N SER A 231 24.82 -1.30 -7.02
CA SER A 231 24.83 -1.61 -8.46
C SER A 231 23.75 -0.87 -9.24
N VAL A 232 22.65 -0.46 -8.58
CA VAL A 232 21.55 0.32 -9.18
C VAL A 232 21.68 1.81 -8.84
N TYR A 233 22.02 2.12 -7.58
CA TYR A 233 22.15 3.48 -7.04
C TYR A 233 23.57 3.75 -6.51
N PRO A 234 24.58 3.89 -7.39
CA PRO A 234 25.99 3.99 -6.96
C PRO A 234 26.32 5.28 -6.19
N LYS A 235 25.53 6.33 -6.35
CA LYS A 235 25.72 7.65 -5.72
C LYS A 235 24.97 7.81 -4.38
N ALA A 236 24.08 6.87 -4.06
CA ALA A 236 23.31 6.89 -2.82
C ALA A 236 24.15 6.34 -1.67
N ASP A 237 24.03 6.92 -0.48
CA ASP A 237 24.60 6.33 0.74
C ASP A 237 23.72 5.15 1.21
N VAL A 238 24.28 4.25 2.02
CA VAL A 238 23.56 3.14 2.64
C VAL A 238 23.60 3.26 4.16
N GLN A 239 22.42 3.15 4.77
CA GLN A 239 22.23 3.07 6.22
C GLN A 239 21.63 1.72 6.58
N ARG A 240 22.38 0.91 7.35
CA ARG A 240 21.84 -0.33 7.91
C ARG A 240 21.01 -0.04 9.15
N CYS A 241 19.88 -0.72 9.31
CA CYS A 241 19.01 -0.52 10.46
C CYS A 241 19.70 -0.90 11.77
N VAL A 242 19.93 0.08 12.64
CA VAL A 242 20.55 -0.13 13.96
C VAL A 242 19.66 -0.98 14.86
N VAL A 243 18.33 -0.84 14.73
CA VAL A 243 17.37 -1.63 15.52
C VAL A 243 17.44 -3.11 15.15
N HIS A 244 17.54 -3.44 13.85
CA HIS A 244 17.73 -4.82 13.41
C HIS A 244 19.09 -5.37 13.85
N LYS A 245 20.16 -4.58 13.73
CA LYS A 245 21.48 -4.97 14.26
C LYS A 245 21.43 -5.29 15.76
N MET A 246 20.77 -4.46 16.56
CA MET A 246 20.56 -4.67 17.99
C MET A 246 19.73 -5.94 18.26
N ARG A 247 18.63 -6.14 17.52
CA ARG A 247 17.75 -7.32 17.65
C ARG A 247 18.49 -8.61 17.29
N ASN A 248 19.34 -8.59 16.27
CA ASN A 248 20.16 -9.73 15.85
C ASN A 248 21.30 -10.03 16.83
N THR A 249 21.73 -9.04 17.62
CA THR A 249 22.76 -9.19 18.65
C THR A 249 22.16 -9.70 19.97
N PHE A 250 20.94 -9.27 20.32
CA PHE A 250 20.23 -9.62 21.56
C PHE A 250 20.25 -11.10 21.96
N PRO A 251 19.92 -12.07 21.07
CA PRO A 251 19.88 -13.49 21.46
C PRO A 251 21.27 -14.11 21.68
N LYS A 252 22.34 -13.47 21.20
CA LYS A 252 23.73 -13.97 21.26
C LYS A 252 24.45 -13.59 22.56
N VAL A 253 23.85 -12.70 23.35
CA VAL A 253 24.39 -12.18 24.61
C VAL A 253 23.76 -12.93 25.80
N ARG A 254 24.58 -13.24 26.82
CA ARG A 254 24.10 -13.93 28.02
C ARG A 254 23.09 -13.07 28.76
N VAL A 255 22.03 -13.68 29.30
CA VAL A 255 20.91 -12.98 29.96
C VAL A 255 21.38 -11.94 30.98
N LYS A 256 22.36 -12.30 31.82
CA LYS A 256 22.93 -11.42 32.87
C LYS A 256 23.60 -10.15 32.32
N ASP A 257 24.17 -10.21 31.13
CA ASP A 257 24.97 -9.13 30.54
C ASP A 257 24.14 -8.28 29.55
N LYS A 258 22.94 -8.75 29.17
CA LYS A 258 22.10 -8.12 28.13
C LYS A 258 21.81 -6.65 28.39
N VAL A 259 21.39 -6.31 29.61
CA VAL A 259 20.98 -4.94 29.95
C VAL A 259 22.15 -3.97 29.78
N GLU A 260 23.31 -4.34 30.31
CA GLU A 260 24.50 -3.49 30.28
C GLU A 260 25.15 -3.43 28.89
N PHE A 261 25.32 -4.58 28.23
CA PHE A 261 25.92 -4.67 26.91
C PHE A 261 25.11 -3.89 25.86
N LEU A 262 23.77 -4.05 25.86
CA LEU A 262 22.89 -3.34 24.94
C LEU A 262 22.74 -1.86 25.33
N GLY A 263 22.83 -1.53 26.62
CA GLY A 263 22.91 -0.15 27.09
C GLY A 263 24.13 0.55 26.50
N ASN A 264 25.31 -0.08 26.56
CA ASN A 264 26.53 0.48 26.01
C ASN A 264 26.48 0.59 24.47
N LEU A 265 25.94 -0.40 23.76
CA LEU A 265 25.72 -0.28 22.31
C LEU A 265 24.70 0.81 21.95
N LYS A 266 23.73 1.07 22.82
CA LYS A 266 22.75 2.15 22.66
C LYS A 266 23.40 3.53 22.78
N GLU A 267 24.39 3.69 23.64
CA GLU A 267 25.14 4.94 23.78
C GLU A 267 25.90 5.30 22.49
N VAL A 268 26.38 4.30 21.74
CA VAL A 268 27.11 4.50 20.47
C VAL A 268 26.29 5.29 19.46
N TYR A 269 25.08 4.85 19.11
CA TYR A 269 24.27 5.50 18.07
C TYR A 269 23.44 6.68 18.58
N ASN A 270 23.39 6.92 19.90
CA ASN A 270 22.78 8.12 20.48
C ASN A 270 23.82 9.22 20.79
N ALA A 271 25.08 9.01 20.41
CA ALA A 271 26.12 10.01 20.60
C ALA A 271 25.81 11.30 19.82
N PRO A 272 26.28 12.47 20.30
CA PRO A 272 26.05 13.77 19.66
C PRO A 272 26.69 13.91 18.27
N CYS A 273 27.77 13.17 17.97
CA CYS A 273 28.45 13.20 16.69
C CYS A 273 29.14 11.86 16.37
N TYR A 274 29.62 11.72 15.13
CA TYR A 274 30.26 10.51 14.64
C TYR A 274 31.52 10.14 15.44
N GLU A 275 32.36 11.12 15.77
CA GLU A 275 33.62 10.91 16.49
C GLU A 275 33.38 10.40 17.91
N GLU A 276 32.35 10.93 18.59
CA GLU A 276 31.92 10.43 19.89
C GLU A 276 31.35 9.02 19.77
N ALA A 277 30.52 8.73 18.76
CA ALA A 277 29.99 7.38 18.53
C ALA A 277 31.11 6.35 18.38
N VAL A 278 32.15 6.65 17.59
CA VAL A 278 33.32 5.78 17.41
C VAL A 278 34.08 5.59 18.72
N ARG A 279 34.26 6.65 19.52
CA ARG A 279 34.91 6.56 20.83
C ARG A 279 34.13 5.69 21.80
N GLN A 280 32.80 5.87 21.85
CA GLN A 280 31.91 5.04 22.67
C GLN A 280 32.00 3.58 22.25
N PHE A 281 32.00 3.29 20.94
CA PHE A 281 32.15 1.93 20.44
C PHE A 281 33.48 1.31 20.87
N HIS A 282 34.59 2.05 20.79
CA HIS A 282 35.89 1.58 21.28
C HIS A 282 35.87 1.24 22.78
N ALA A 283 35.16 2.02 23.60
CA ALA A 283 34.97 1.71 25.02
C ALA A 283 34.17 0.41 25.22
N VAL A 284 33.13 0.16 24.40
CA VAL A 284 32.39 -1.11 24.40
C VAL A 284 33.32 -2.27 24.05
N GLU A 285 34.18 -2.11 23.05
CA GLU A 285 35.12 -3.15 22.63
C GLU A 285 36.14 -3.50 23.71
N LEU A 286 36.72 -2.49 24.38
CA LEU A 286 37.65 -2.73 25.49
C LEU A 286 37.00 -3.54 26.62
N LYS A 287 35.75 -3.24 26.93
CA LYS A 287 35.01 -3.90 28.02
C LYS A 287 34.57 -5.31 27.68
N TRP A 288 34.05 -5.51 26.47
CA TRP A 288 33.31 -6.73 26.11
C TRP A 288 34.03 -7.66 25.12
N SER A 289 35.17 -7.26 24.54
CA SER A 289 35.93 -8.05 23.55
C SER A 289 36.27 -9.47 24.00
N LYS A 290 36.56 -9.69 25.28
CA LYS A 290 36.86 -11.02 25.81
C LYS A 290 35.64 -11.94 25.85
N GLN A 291 34.45 -11.39 26.03
CA GLN A 291 33.22 -12.15 26.25
C GLN A 291 32.44 -12.34 24.94
N TYR A 292 32.43 -11.32 24.09
CA TYR A 292 31.62 -11.26 22.85
C TYR A 292 32.47 -10.82 21.63
N PRO A 293 33.58 -11.51 21.31
CA PRO A 293 34.49 -11.08 20.25
C PRO A 293 33.85 -11.12 18.86
N ARG A 294 32.96 -12.09 18.59
CA ARG A 294 32.34 -12.26 17.26
C ARG A 294 31.31 -11.16 16.99
N GLU A 295 30.55 -10.81 18.01
CA GLU A 295 29.51 -9.80 17.99
C GLU A 295 30.14 -8.43 17.77
N LEU A 296 31.19 -8.10 18.52
CA LEU A 296 31.92 -6.84 18.34
C LEU A 296 32.63 -6.76 17.00
N ALA A 297 33.23 -7.86 16.50
CA ALA A 297 33.78 -7.88 15.16
C ALA A 297 32.70 -7.60 14.08
N SER A 298 31.51 -8.17 14.23
CA SER A 298 30.38 -7.92 13.35
C SER A 298 29.89 -6.46 13.45
N TRP A 299 29.89 -5.86 14.64
CA TRP A 299 29.55 -4.44 14.80
C TRP A 299 30.62 -3.52 14.21
N ARG A 300 31.90 -3.83 14.40
CA ARG A 300 33.02 -3.05 13.85
C ARG A 300 32.99 -3.02 12.32
N ALA A 301 32.73 -4.16 11.69
CA ALA A 301 32.60 -4.26 10.24
C ALA A 301 31.45 -3.39 9.70
N ASP A 302 30.31 -3.39 10.40
CA ASP A 302 29.12 -2.65 9.97
C ASP A 302 29.07 -1.20 10.50
N LEU A 303 29.99 -0.78 11.38
CA LEU A 303 29.92 0.52 12.06
C LEU A 303 29.81 1.71 11.10
N PRO A 304 30.57 1.78 9.98
CA PRO A 304 30.46 2.89 9.04
C PRO A 304 29.06 3.03 8.43
N VAL A 305 28.42 1.92 8.04
CA VAL A 305 27.07 1.91 7.47
C VAL A 305 25.97 2.01 8.54
N LEU A 306 26.25 1.64 9.79
CA LEU A 306 25.32 1.85 10.91
C LEU A 306 25.27 3.31 11.36
N LEU A 307 26.33 4.09 11.11
CA LEU A 307 26.47 5.48 11.54
C LEU A 307 26.37 6.49 10.38
N THR A 308 25.95 6.04 9.19
CA THR A 308 25.83 6.89 8.00
C THR A 308 24.84 8.04 8.19
N PHE A 309 23.83 7.86 9.04
CA PHE A 309 22.87 8.90 9.39
C PHE A 309 23.51 10.19 9.92
N TYR A 310 24.71 10.15 10.52
CA TYR A 310 25.41 11.36 10.98
C TYR A 310 25.80 12.32 9.85
N LYS A 311 25.86 11.85 8.59
CA LYS A 311 26.07 12.70 7.41
C LYS A 311 24.86 13.59 7.09
N TYR A 312 23.71 13.29 7.69
CA TYR A 312 22.43 13.93 7.41
C TYR A 312 22.01 14.90 8.52
N PRO A 313 21.02 15.78 8.30
CA PRO A 313 20.51 16.69 9.34
C PRO A 313 20.06 15.97 10.62
N VAL A 314 20.36 16.57 11.78
CA VAL A 314 20.09 15.97 13.10
C VAL A 314 18.61 15.65 13.33
N ASP A 315 17.71 16.47 12.78
CA ASP A 315 16.27 16.33 12.96
C ASP A 315 15.69 15.06 12.34
N ILE A 316 16.39 14.46 11.37
CA ILE A 316 15.93 13.24 10.70
C ILE A 316 16.62 11.98 11.20
N TRP A 317 17.67 12.07 12.02
CA TRP A 317 18.43 10.90 12.50
C TRP A 317 17.53 9.79 13.06
N LYS A 318 16.56 10.18 13.91
CA LYS A 318 15.58 9.25 14.52
C LYS A 318 14.71 8.49 13.52
N SER A 319 14.52 9.06 12.33
CA SER A 319 13.75 8.46 11.26
C SER A 319 14.59 7.53 10.38
N ILE A 320 15.89 7.78 10.25
CA ILE A 320 16.75 7.08 9.26
C ILE A 320 17.66 6.00 9.87
N TYR A 321 18.00 6.05 11.17
CA TYR A 321 18.79 4.94 11.78
C TYR A 321 17.99 3.64 11.93
N THR A 322 16.69 3.66 11.64
CA THR A 322 15.75 2.54 11.80
C THR A 322 14.83 2.39 10.59
N THR A 323 14.37 1.17 10.32
CA THR A 323 13.38 0.80 9.30
C THR A 323 11.93 0.86 9.81
N ASN A 324 11.69 1.36 11.03
CA ASN A 324 10.34 1.48 11.62
C ASN A 324 9.30 2.13 10.70
N ALA A 325 9.74 3.01 9.80
CA ALA A 325 8.86 3.74 8.89
C ALA A 325 8.14 2.82 7.89
N ILE A 326 8.80 1.73 7.44
CA ILE A 326 8.24 0.73 6.53
C ILE A 326 7.72 -0.52 7.27
N GLU A 327 8.34 -0.89 8.41
CA GLU A 327 8.00 -2.09 9.19
C GLU A 327 6.50 -2.17 9.55
N ARG A 328 5.84 -1.03 9.80
CA ARG A 328 4.41 -1.00 10.11
C ARG A 328 3.56 -1.47 8.92
N THR A 329 3.87 -1.01 7.72
CA THR A 329 3.15 -1.38 6.50
C THR A 329 3.37 -2.84 6.18
N VAL A 330 4.62 -3.29 6.30
CA VAL A 330 5.02 -4.68 6.14
C VAL A 330 4.28 -5.60 7.11
N LYS A 331 4.17 -5.18 8.37
CA LYS A 331 3.39 -5.91 9.38
C LYS A 331 1.89 -5.98 9.05
N GLU A 332 1.33 -4.93 8.46
CA GLU A 332 -0.08 -4.91 8.03
C GLU A 332 -0.33 -5.88 6.87
N ILE A 333 0.57 -5.93 5.87
CA ILE A 333 0.52 -6.93 4.80
C ILE A 333 0.56 -8.34 5.41
N ARG A 334 1.54 -8.61 6.28
CA ARG A 334 1.67 -9.90 6.96
C ARG A 334 0.40 -10.27 7.73
N LYS A 335 -0.19 -9.32 8.45
CA LYS A 335 -1.42 -9.54 9.23
C LYS A 335 -2.59 -9.97 8.35
N ARG A 336 -2.71 -9.44 7.13
CA ARG A 336 -3.78 -9.81 6.18
C ARG A 336 -3.52 -11.15 5.50
N LEU A 337 -2.26 -11.52 5.28
CA LEU A 337 -1.89 -12.82 4.72
C LEU A 337 -1.99 -13.96 5.74
N TYR A 338 -1.75 -13.68 7.02
CA TYR A 338 -1.64 -14.70 8.07
C TYR A 338 -2.87 -15.62 8.23
N PRO A 339 -4.13 -15.13 8.24
CA PRO A 339 -5.32 -15.98 8.39
C PRO A 339 -5.50 -16.99 7.26
N MET A 340 -4.88 -16.76 6.10
CA MET A 340 -5.03 -17.61 4.92
C MET A 340 -4.19 -18.89 5.00
N ASN A 341 -3.24 -19.00 5.94
CA ASN A 341 -2.23 -20.05 6.09
C ASN A 341 -1.31 -20.24 4.87
N SER A 342 -1.90 -20.54 3.69
CA SER A 342 -1.24 -20.62 2.39
C SER A 342 -2.07 -19.87 1.36
N VAL A 343 -1.49 -18.82 0.76
CA VAL A 343 -2.12 -18.01 -0.28
C VAL A 343 -2.31 -18.87 -1.54
N PRO A 344 -3.46 -18.81 -2.25
CA PRO A 344 -3.76 -19.72 -3.35
C PRO A 344 -2.92 -19.49 -4.63
N ASN A 345 -2.52 -18.25 -4.91
CA ASN A 345 -1.70 -17.87 -6.07
C ASN A 345 -1.01 -16.53 -5.82
N ILE A 346 -0.09 -16.15 -6.70
CA ILE A 346 0.68 -14.89 -6.61
C ILE A 346 -0.28 -13.69 -6.72
N ASP A 347 -1.22 -13.72 -7.66
CA ASP A 347 -2.23 -12.70 -7.90
C ASP A 347 -3.00 -12.31 -6.62
N ALA A 348 -3.35 -13.28 -5.78
CA ALA A 348 -4.02 -13.02 -4.51
C ALA A 348 -3.12 -12.27 -3.52
N ALA A 349 -1.83 -12.62 -3.46
CA ALA A 349 -0.86 -11.87 -2.65
C ALA A 349 -0.64 -10.46 -3.19
N GLU A 350 -0.57 -10.29 -4.52
CA GLU A 350 -0.44 -8.98 -5.17
C GLU A 350 -1.65 -8.08 -4.88
N LYS A 351 -2.87 -8.61 -5.01
CA LYS A 351 -4.08 -7.86 -4.64
C LYS A 351 -4.01 -7.40 -3.18
N ILE A 352 -3.67 -8.27 -2.24
CA ILE A 352 -3.59 -7.91 -0.82
C ILE A 352 -2.52 -6.85 -0.56
N ALA A 353 -1.33 -7.01 -1.15
CA ALA A 353 -0.25 -6.05 -1.04
C ALA A 353 -0.66 -4.69 -1.59
N TYR A 354 -1.21 -4.65 -2.81
CA TYR A 354 -1.71 -3.43 -3.45
C TYR A 354 -2.74 -2.72 -2.58
N LEU A 355 -3.74 -3.43 -2.05
CA LEU A 355 -4.79 -2.80 -1.26
C LEU A 355 -4.27 -2.19 0.05
N VAL A 356 -3.28 -2.82 0.70
CA VAL A 356 -2.60 -2.24 1.87
C VAL A 356 -1.78 -1.01 1.49
N VAL A 357 -1.08 -1.09 0.36
CA VAL A 357 -0.20 -0.03 -0.15
C VAL A 357 -1.00 1.21 -0.54
N THR A 358 -2.12 1.05 -1.24
CA THR A 358 -2.97 2.16 -1.66
C THR A 358 -3.64 2.83 -0.46
N ASP A 359 -4.20 2.06 0.49
CA ASP A 359 -4.74 2.61 1.75
C ASP A 359 -3.66 3.37 2.54
N TYR A 360 -2.45 2.84 2.58
CA TYR A 360 -1.32 3.52 3.20
C TYR A 360 -1.02 4.86 2.48
N ASN A 361 -0.86 4.85 1.16
CA ASN A 361 -0.52 6.05 0.40
C ASN A 361 -1.61 7.13 0.54
N GLU A 362 -2.89 6.75 0.47
CA GLU A 362 -4.02 7.68 0.67
C GLU A 362 -3.98 8.31 2.07
N ARG A 363 -3.84 7.48 3.10
CA ARG A 363 -3.82 7.93 4.51
C ARG A 363 -2.64 8.85 4.84
N TRP A 364 -1.50 8.64 4.21
CA TRP A 364 -0.26 9.37 4.48
C TRP A 364 0.04 10.49 3.49
N SER A 365 -0.75 10.62 2.41
CA SER A 365 -0.58 11.61 1.33
C SER A 365 -0.30 13.05 1.79
N LYS A 366 -0.99 13.52 2.83
CA LYS A 366 -0.86 14.91 3.34
C LYS A 366 0.14 15.06 4.49
N ARG A 367 0.81 13.98 4.91
CA ARG A 367 1.60 13.97 6.14
C ARG A 367 3.09 13.98 5.85
N ILE A 368 3.74 15.04 6.33
CA ILE A 368 5.19 15.19 6.29
C ILE A 368 5.82 14.47 7.49
N ILE A 369 6.92 13.76 7.25
CA ILE A 369 7.70 13.14 8.34
C ILE A 369 8.41 14.23 9.16
N ARG A 370 8.38 14.06 10.47
CA ARG A 370 9.08 14.95 11.42
C ARG A 370 10.55 15.10 11.01
N GLY A 371 11.02 16.34 10.94
CA GLY A 371 12.38 16.71 10.55
C GLY A 371 12.55 16.94 9.06
N PHE A 372 11.81 16.24 8.19
CA PHE A 372 11.91 16.38 6.74
C PHE A 372 11.25 17.66 6.21
N GLY A 373 10.21 18.15 6.89
CA GLY A 373 9.53 19.39 6.52
C GLY A 373 10.26 20.69 6.91
N MET A 374 11.39 20.60 7.62
CA MET A 374 12.14 21.77 8.07
C MET A 374 12.93 22.39 6.90
N GLU A 375 12.97 23.71 6.86
CA GLU A 375 13.60 24.46 5.77
C GLU A 375 15.11 24.17 5.67
N GLU A 376 15.77 24.03 6.81
CA GLU A 376 17.19 23.68 6.92
C GLU A 376 17.47 22.29 6.35
N THR A 377 16.59 21.32 6.62
CA THR A 377 16.68 19.95 6.09
C THR A 377 16.52 19.94 4.57
N LYS A 378 15.53 20.68 4.04
CA LYS A 378 15.29 20.79 2.60
C LYS A 378 16.49 21.40 1.88
N LYS A 379 17.01 22.51 2.39
CA LYS A 379 18.24 23.15 1.85
C LYS A 379 19.44 22.20 1.88
N ALA A 380 19.58 21.40 2.94
CA ALA A 380 20.63 20.40 3.03
C ALA A 380 20.45 19.32 1.95
N PHE A 381 19.24 18.81 1.72
CA PHE A 381 18.97 17.85 0.65
C PHE A 381 19.24 18.42 -0.74
N GLU A 382 18.76 19.63 -1.04
CA GLU A 382 19.04 20.28 -2.33
C GLU A 382 20.55 20.41 -2.59
N LYS A 383 21.33 20.78 -1.56
CA LYS A 383 22.79 20.85 -1.66
C LYS A 383 23.38 19.46 -1.91
N MET A 384 22.95 18.45 -1.16
CA MET A 384 23.43 17.07 -1.33
C MET A 384 23.09 16.49 -2.71
N PHE A 385 21.90 16.77 -3.24
CA PHE A 385 21.52 16.35 -4.59
C PHE A 385 22.42 17.01 -5.65
N ARG A 386 22.63 18.33 -5.55
CA ARG A 386 23.53 19.06 -6.44
C ARG A 386 24.95 18.51 -6.43
N GLU A 387 25.50 18.25 -5.24
CA GLU A 387 26.85 17.71 -5.08
C GLU A 387 27.01 16.30 -5.65
N ARG A 388 26.00 15.43 -5.50
CA ARG A 388 26.09 14.02 -5.92
C ARG A 388 25.69 13.79 -7.38
N TYR A 389 24.60 14.41 -7.80
CA TYR A 389 23.95 14.10 -9.07
C TYR A 389 24.24 15.14 -10.17
N GLY A 390 24.64 16.35 -9.80
CA GLY A 390 24.68 17.49 -10.73
C GLY A 390 23.26 18.00 -11.01
N ASP A 391 23.13 19.27 -11.39
CA ASP A 391 21.85 19.87 -11.77
C ASP A 391 21.24 19.17 -12.99
#